data_AF-V7D7I0-F1
#
_entry.id   AF-V7D7I0-F1
#
_cell.length_a   1.000
_cell.length_b   1.000
_cell.length_c   1.000
_cell.angle_alpha   90.00
_cell.angle_beta   90.00
_cell.angle_gamma   90.00
#
_symmetry.space_group_name_H-M   'P 1'
#
loop_
_entity.id
_entity.type
_entity.pdbx_description
1 polymer ?
#
loop_
_entity_poly.entity_id
_entity_poly.type
_entity_poly.pdbx_seq_one_letter_code
_entity_poly.pdbx_strand_id
1 'polypeptide(L)'
;MVKTLEARHLHNVEHGLTNMTLKMLEGISGHLEVDPVALLAAASSFDRHETLDEFMVYLRGELDKLRAMRVMDNVPAQFSDGVLIAAKGGKPATSAEKIRAVLDCKADGLTQKETSVKLGIPKSTVHKIWHMPPEGG
;
A
#
# COMPACT_ATOMS: atom_id res chain seq x y z
N MET A 1 -10.69 -10.68 15.67
CA MET A 1 -9.79 -10.94 16.82
C MET A 1 -8.80 -9.80 16.91
N VAL A 2 -9.02 -8.84 17.82
CA VAL A 2 -8.10 -7.73 18.07
C VAL A 2 -6.88 -8.32 18.76
N LYS A 3 -5.70 -8.16 18.16
CA LYS A 3 -4.44 -8.53 18.84
C LYS A 3 -4.21 -7.49 19.93
N THR A 4 -4.09 -7.96 21.18
CA THR A 4 -3.71 -7.14 22.33
C THR A 4 -2.41 -6.41 22.03
N LEU A 5 -2.41 -5.10 22.21
CA LEU A 5 -1.23 -4.26 22.02
C LEU A 5 -0.30 -4.46 23.23
N GLU A 6 0.94 -4.89 22.99
CA GLU A 6 1.94 -5.08 24.04
C GLU A 6 2.30 -3.74 24.71
N ALA A 7 2.32 -3.68 26.05
CA ALA A 7 2.55 -2.45 26.82
C ALA A 7 3.87 -1.73 26.46
N ARG A 8 4.91 -2.49 26.10
CA ARG A 8 6.19 -1.94 25.64
C ARG A 8 6.06 -1.21 24.29
N HIS A 9 5.21 -1.70 23.40
CA HIS A 9 4.98 -1.05 22.11
C HIS A 9 4.14 0.21 22.26
N LEU A 10 3.14 0.20 23.14
CA LEU A 10 2.37 1.41 23.47
C LEU A 10 3.28 2.51 24.03
N HIS A 11 4.12 2.16 25.00
CA HIS A 11 5.11 3.06 25.58
C HIS A 11 6.04 3.69 24.53
N ASN A 12 6.55 2.89 23.59
CA ASN A 12 7.41 3.41 22.52
C ASN A 12 6.67 4.39 21.59
N VAL A 13 5.37 4.19 21.36
CA VAL A 13 4.54 5.12 20.58
C VAL A 13 4.33 6.42 21.34
N GLU A 14 3.98 6.35 22.63
CA GLU A 14 3.80 7.52 23.50
C GLU A 14 5.07 8.39 23.58
N HIS A 15 6.25 7.77 23.46
CA HIS A 15 7.55 8.44 23.47
C HIS A 15 8.12 8.74 22.07
N GLY A 16 7.36 8.52 20.99
CA GLY A 16 7.77 8.84 19.62
C GLY A 16 8.94 8.01 19.09
N LEU A 17 9.21 6.85 19.69
CA LEU A 17 10.34 5.97 19.36
C LEU A 17 10.04 4.99 18.21
N THR A 18 8.78 4.92 17.75
CA THR A 18 8.35 4.02 16.67
C THR A 18 7.26 4.66 15.81
N ASN A 19 7.34 4.46 14.49
CA ASN A 19 6.29 4.85 13.55
C ASN A 19 5.01 4.03 13.81
N MET A 20 3.90 4.71 14.05
CA MET A 20 2.61 4.08 14.31
C MET A 20 1.93 3.62 13.01
N THR A 21 1.51 2.36 12.95
CA THR A 21 0.67 1.86 11.85
C THR A 21 -0.80 2.21 12.10
N LEU A 22 -1.63 2.30 11.06
CA LEU A 22 -3.07 2.56 11.23
C LEU A 22 -3.74 1.48 12.10
N LYS A 23 -3.34 0.22 11.96
CA LYS A 23 -3.83 -0.91 12.77
C LYS A 23 -3.50 -0.77 14.27
N MET A 24 -2.38 -0.13 14.58
CA MET A 24 -1.99 0.14 15.96
C MET A 24 -2.84 1.27 16.54
N LEU A 25 -3.10 2.33 15.78
CA LEU A 25 -4.00 3.40 16.16
C LEU A 25 -5.43 2.88 16.41
N GLU A 26 -5.93 1.97 15.56
CA GLU A 26 -7.21 1.26 15.76
C GLU A 26 -7.23 0.45 17.07
N GLY A 27 -6.12 -0.22 17.41
CA GLY A 27 -6.00 -0.95 18.67
C GLY A 27 -6.09 -0.04 19.89
N ILE A 28 -5.33 1.07 19.88
CA ILE A 28 -5.31 2.04 20.99
C ILE A 28 -6.68 2.71 21.16
N SER A 29 -7.25 3.22 20.07
CA SER A 29 -8.57 3.84 20.07
C SER A 29 -9.68 2.90 20.54
N GLY A 30 -9.65 1.63 20.14
CA GLY A 30 -10.56 0.62 20.63
C GLY A 30 -10.46 0.35 22.14
N HIS A 31 -9.25 0.39 22.71
CA HIS A 31 -9.07 0.26 24.16
C HIS A 31 -9.50 1.50 24.95
N LEU A 32 -9.38 2.68 24.35
CA LEU A 32 -9.78 3.95 24.95
C LEU A 32 -11.25 4.30 24.69
N GLU A 33 -11.98 3.47 23.94
CA GLU A 33 -13.37 3.71 23.52
C GLU A 33 -13.59 5.05 22.82
N VAL A 34 -12.61 5.48 22.03
CA VAL A 34 -12.65 6.72 21.23
C VAL A 34 -12.43 6.41 19.76
N ASP A 35 -12.76 7.36 18.88
CA ASP A 35 -12.48 7.22 17.46
C ASP A 35 -10.98 7.42 17.15
N PRO A 36 -10.34 6.58 16.32
CA PRO A 36 -8.92 6.74 15.96
C PRO A 36 -8.61 8.08 15.29
N VAL A 37 -9.56 8.65 14.53
CA VAL A 37 -9.40 9.97 13.90
C VAL A 37 -9.41 11.07 14.95
N ALA A 38 -10.18 10.92 16.03
CA ALA A 38 -10.19 11.88 17.14
C ALA A 38 -8.82 11.90 17.87
N LEU A 39 -8.22 10.74 18.10
CA LEU A 39 -6.86 10.65 18.64
C LEU A 39 -5.82 11.28 17.71
N LEU A 40 -5.93 11.03 16.41
CA LEU A 40 -5.02 11.62 15.42
C LEU A 40 -5.17 13.14 15.36
N ALA A 41 -6.40 13.66 15.45
CA ALA A 41 -6.66 15.09 15.49
C ALA A 41 -6.05 15.75 16.74
N ALA A 42 -6.23 15.14 17.91
CA ALA A 42 -5.64 15.62 19.16
C ALA A 42 -4.10 15.59 19.15
N ALA A 43 -3.50 14.52 18.61
CA ALA A 43 -2.05 14.44 18.45
C ALA A 43 -1.53 15.51 17.47
N SER A 44 -2.24 15.73 16.37
CA SER A 44 -1.86 16.71 15.35
C SER A 44 -1.99 18.15 15.86
N SER A 45 -3.03 18.47 16.64
CA SER A 45 -3.16 19.80 17.25
C SER A 45 -2.02 20.06 18.24
N PHE A 46 -1.66 19.04 19.03
CA PHE A 46 -0.56 19.14 19.99
C PHE A 46 0.80 19.37 19.31
N ASP A 47 1.11 18.61 18.25
CA ASP A 47 2.34 18.76 17.46
C ASP A 47 2.47 20.15 16.81
N ARG A 48 1.34 20.74 16.40
CA ARG A 48 1.27 22.07 15.78
C ARG A 48 1.23 23.22 16.78
N HIS A 49 1.19 22.93 18.08
CA HIS A 49 0.98 23.92 19.15
C HIS A 49 -0.30 24.75 18.97
N GLU A 50 -1.33 24.13 18.39
CA GLU A 50 -2.65 24.72 18.17
C GLU A 50 -3.63 24.16 19.21
N THR A 51 -4.67 24.95 19.55
CA THR A 51 -5.83 24.38 20.25
C THR A 51 -6.56 23.39 19.34
N LEU A 52 -7.33 22.49 19.94
CA LEU A 52 -8.12 21.54 19.16
C LEU A 52 -9.11 22.27 18.23
N ASP A 53 -9.74 23.35 18.69
CA ASP A 53 -10.68 24.13 17.89
C ASP A 53 -10.01 24.80 16.67
N GLU A 54 -8.82 25.37 16.85
CA GLU A 54 -8.02 25.92 15.74
C GLU A 54 -7.65 24.84 14.72
N PHE A 55 -7.23 23.68 15.21
CA PHE A 55 -6.90 22.54 14.36
C PHE A 55 -8.13 22.03 13.60
N MET A 56 -9.32 22.02 14.22
CA MET A 56 -10.55 21.60 13.54
C MET A 56 -10.97 22.56 12.42
N VAL A 57 -10.75 23.88 12.60
CA VAL A 57 -10.94 24.86 11.52
C VAL A 57 -9.96 24.59 10.37
N TYR A 58 -8.68 24.36 10.69
CA TYR A 58 -7.68 23.99 9.69
C TYR A 58 -8.05 22.70 8.94
N LEU A 59 -8.43 21.64 9.67
CA LEU A 59 -8.80 20.35 9.12
C LEU A 59 -10.02 20.45 8.19
N ARG A 60 -11.01 21.29 8.53
CA ARG A 60 -12.13 21.57 7.63
C ARG A 60 -11.63 22.12 6.29
N GLY A 61 -10.68 23.05 6.29
CA GLY A 61 -10.08 23.58 5.07
C GLY A 61 -9.36 22.52 4.23
N GLU A 62 -8.64 21.58 4.86
CA GLU A 62 -8.02 20.44 4.15
C GLU A 62 -9.07 19.50 3.56
N LEU A 63 -10.16 19.22 4.27
CA LEU A 63 -11.28 18.41 3.76
C LEU A 63 -11.96 19.08 2.56
N ASP A 64 -12.07 20.41 2.55
CA ASP A 64 -12.61 21.15 1.41
C ASP A 64 -11.70 21.07 0.18
N LYS A 65 -10.37 21.05 0.37
CA LYS A 65 -9.42 20.77 -0.73
C LYS A 65 -9.61 19.36 -1.30
N LEU A 66 -9.76 18.35 -0.45
CA LEU A 66 -10.04 16.97 -0.88
C LEU A 66 -11.35 16.87 -1.67
N ARG A 67 -12.37 17.61 -1.25
CA ARG A 67 -13.66 17.72 -1.96
C ARG A 67 -13.50 18.41 -3.31
N ALA A 68 -12.78 19.52 -3.37
CA ALA A 68 -12.52 20.23 -4.62
C ALA A 68 -11.77 19.36 -5.64
N MET A 69 -10.88 18.49 -5.16
CA MET A 69 -10.18 17.47 -5.97
C MET A 69 -11.05 16.26 -6.33
N ARG A 70 -12.31 16.20 -5.88
CA ARG A 70 -13.23 15.07 -6.07
C ARG A 70 -12.65 13.73 -5.57
N VAL A 71 -11.77 13.77 -4.57
CA VAL A 71 -11.16 12.54 -4.02
C VAL A 71 -12.25 11.61 -3.52
N MET A 72 -13.19 12.14 -2.74
CA MET A 72 -14.28 11.36 -2.14
C MET A 72 -15.25 10.78 -3.18
N ASP A 73 -15.46 11.46 -4.31
CA ASP A 73 -16.33 10.98 -5.39
C ASP A 73 -15.71 9.77 -6.10
N ASN A 74 -14.39 9.70 -6.12
CA ASN A 74 -13.63 8.62 -6.77
C ASN A 74 -13.40 7.42 -5.87
N VAL A 75 -13.56 7.55 -4.54
CA VAL A 75 -13.34 6.45 -3.59
C VAL A 75 -14.25 5.26 -3.88
N PRO A 76 -15.58 5.40 -4.04
CA PRO A 76 -16.46 4.26 -4.35
C PRO A 76 -16.06 3.54 -5.64
N ALA A 77 -15.59 4.28 -6.65
CA ALA A 77 -15.14 3.71 -7.92
C ALA A 77 -13.85 2.87 -7.80
N GLN A 78 -13.14 2.94 -6.66
CA GLN A 78 -12.01 2.06 -6.37
C GLN A 78 -12.45 0.72 -5.76
N PHE A 79 -13.74 0.47 -5.55
CA PHE A 79 -14.25 -0.78 -4.98
C PHE A 79 -15.22 -1.48 -5.94
N SER A 80 -15.18 -2.82 -5.97
CA SER A 80 -16.15 -3.69 -6.63
C SER A 80 -16.66 -4.68 -5.59
N ASP A 81 -17.98 -4.74 -5.38
CA ASP A 81 -18.62 -5.61 -4.38
C ASP A 81 -18.04 -5.50 -2.96
N GLY A 82 -17.66 -4.27 -2.56
CA GLY A 82 -17.08 -4.00 -1.23
C GLY A 82 -15.60 -4.39 -1.10
N VAL A 83 -14.99 -4.90 -2.16
CA VAL A 83 -13.56 -5.23 -2.22
C VAL A 83 -12.82 -4.15 -2.99
N LEU A 84 -11.71 -3.67 -2.43
CA LEU A 84 -10.84 -2.70 -3.12
C LEU A 84 -10.35 -3.33 -4.43
N ILE A 85 -10.62 -2.66 -5.55
CA ILE A 85 -10.09 -3.01 -6.86
C ILE A 85 -8.58 -2.87 -6.75
N ALA A 86 -7.87 -3.99 -6.86
CA ALA A 86 -6.41 -3.97 -6.93
C ALA A 86 -6.01 -3.05 -8.07
N ALA A 87 -5.25 -2.00 -7.77
CA ALA A 87 -4.67 -1.14 -8.79
C ALA A 87 -3.99 -2.06 -9.80
N LYS A 88 -4.35 -1.95 -11.09
CA LYS A 88 -3.62 -2.66 -12.15
C LYS A 88 -2.15 -2.36 -11.91
N GLY A 89 -1.37 -3.37 -11.55
CA GLY A 89 0.05 -3.21 -11.28
C GLY A 89 0.63 -2.36 -12.39
N GLY A 90 1.35 -1.30 -12.03
CA GLY A 90 2.02 -0.45 -13.02
C GLY A 90 2.73 -1.33 -14.04
N LYS A 91 2.75 -0.89 -15.31
CA LYS A 91 3.32 -1.57 -16.47
C LYS A 91 4.39 -2.59 -16.04
N PRO A 92 4.18 -3.91 -16.21
CA PRO A 92 5.14 -4.90 -15.75
C PRO A 92 6.54 -4.50 -16.18
N ALA A 93 7.51 -4.52 -15.26
CA ALA A 93 8.89 -4.13 -15.55
C ALA A 93 9.50 -4.92 -16.74
N THR A 94 8.87 -6.04 -17.10
CA THR A 94 9.16 -6.85 -18.28
C THR A 94 8.04 -6.68 -19.32
N SER A 95 8.37 -6.19 -20.51
CA SER A 95 7.38 -6.06 -21.59
C SER A 95 6.83 -7.42 -22.01
N ALA A 96 5.57 -7.45 -22.45
CA ALA A 96 4.90 -8.66 -22.94
C ALA A 96 5.69 -9.36 -24.06
N GLU A 97 6.34 -8.59 -24.93
CA GLU A 97 7.21 -9.09 -26.00
C GLU A 97 8.40 -9.89 -25.45
N LYS A 98 9.04 -9.42 -24.37
CA LYS A 98 10.16 -10.12 -23.72
C LYS A 98 9.69 -11.41 -23.05
N ILE A 99 8.51 -11.40 -22.42
CA ILE A 99 7.90 -12.59 -21.84
C ILE A 99 7.67 -13.63 -22.94
N ARG A 100 7.03 -13.22 -24.04
CA ARG A 100 6.74 -14.09 -25.18
C ARG A 100 8.01 -14.69 -25.78
N ALA A 101 9.03 -13.87 -26.09
CA ALA A 101 10.28 -14.35 -26.66
C ALA A 101 11.00 -15.40 -25.78
N VAL A 102 10.94 -15.23 -24.45
CA VAL A 102 11.53 -16.17 -23.49
C VAL A 102 10.72 -17.48 -23.42
N LEU A 103 9.38 -17.41 -23.50
CA LEU A 103 8.51 -18.58 -23.52
C LEU A 103 8.61 -19.34 -24.86
N ASP A 104 8.76 -18.65 -25.98
CA ASP A 104 8.99 -19.25 -27.30
C ASP A 104 10.31 -20.03 -27.30
N CYS A 105 11.39 -19.45 -26.74
CA CYS A 105 12.66 -20.18 -26.58
C CYS A 105 12.54 -21.43 -25.70
N LYS A 106 11.69 -21.38 -24.65
CA LYS A 106 11.41 -22.54 -23.80
C LYS A 106 10.66 -23.63 -24.58
N ALA A 107 9.69 -23.23 -25.40
CA ALA A 107 8.92 -24.15 -26.26
C ALA A 107 9.81 -24.78 -27.35
N ASP A 108 10.78 -24.02 -27.88
CA ASP A 108 11.81 -24.50 -28.81
C ASP A 108 12.86 -25.42 -28.15
N GLY A 109 12.75 -25.68 -26.84
CA GLY A 109 13.62 -26.60 -26.10
C GLY A 109 14.98 -26.00 -25.68
N LEU A 110 15.18 -24.70 -25.80
CA LEU A 110 16.42 -24.05 -25.37
C LEU A 110 16.54 -24.07 -23.84
N THR A 111 17.76 -24.23 -23.34
CA THR A 111 18.06 -24.04 -21.92
C THR A 111 17.97 -22.55 -21.53
N GLN A 112 17.86 -22.27 -20.23
CA GLN A 112 17.88 -20.88 -19.71
C GLN A 112 19.16 -20.14 -20.08
N LYS A 113 20.29 -20.85 -20.18
CA LYS A 113 21.59 -20.29 -20.56
C LYS A 113 21.58 -19.89 -22.04
N GLU A 114 21.09 -20.75 -22.92
CA GLU A 114 20.99 -20.46 -24.35
C GLU A 114 19.97 -19.35 -24.63
N THR A 115 18.84 -19.36 -23.92
CA THR A 115 17.81 -18.29 -23.99
C THR A 115 18.37 -16.94 -23.55
N SER A 116 19.17 -16.93 -22.47
CA SER A 116 19.85 -15.73 -21.96
C SER A 116 20.80 -15.13 -22.99
N VAL A 117 21.61 -15.97 -23.64
CA VAL A 117 22.54 -15.56 -24.70
C VAL A 117 21.79 -15.10 -25.96
N LYS A 118 20.79 -15.88 -26.41
CA LYS A 118 20.00 -15.60 -27.64
C LYS A 118 19.22 -14.29 -27.55
N LEU A 119 18.65 -13.97 -26.39
CA LEU A 119 17.80 -12.79 -26.21
C LEU A 119 18.53 -11.60 -25.57
N GLY A 120 19.80 -11.75 -25.15
CA GLY A 120 20.54 -10.71 -24.44
C GLY A 120 19.92 -10.36 -23.07
N ILE A 121 19.20 -11.30 -22.45
CA ILE A 121 18.48 -11.10 -21.19
C ILE A 121 19.26 -11.78 -20.05
N PRO A 122 19.38 -11.16 -18.85
CA PRO A 122 20.02 -11.82 -17.70
C PRO A 122 19.37 -13.16 -17.37
N LYS A 123 20.17 -14.17 -17.04
CA LYS A 123 19.69 -15.52 -16.68
C LYS A 123 18.65 -15.49 -15.54
N SER A 124 18.79 -14.57 -14.58
CA SER A 124 17.83 -14.36 -13.49
C SER A 124 16.46 -13.90 -13.97
N THR A 125 16.40 -13.06 -15.01
CA THR A 125 15.17 -12.61 -15.66
C THR A 125 14.52 -13.75 -16.46
N VAL A 126 15.32 -14.55 -17.18
CA VAL A 126 14.84 -15.76 -17.89
C VAL A 126 14.21 -16.74 -16.90
N HIS A 127 14.89 -17.01 -15.77
CA HIS A 127 14.39 -17.87 -14.71
C HIS A 127 13.06 -17.36 -14.15
N LYS A 128 12.96 -16.06 -13.81
CA LYS A 128 11.71 -15.46 -13.31
C LYS A 128 10.55 -15.63 -14.29
N ILE A 129 10.77 -15.36 -15.58
CA ILE A 129 9.72 -15.48 -16.62
C ILE A 129 9.27 -16.94 -16.80
N TRP A 130 10.19 -17.91 -16.73
CA TRP A 130 9.86 -19.34 -16.88
C TRP A 130 8.98 -19.91 -15.78
N HIS A 131 9.05 -19.30 -14.58
CA HIS A 131 8.36 -19.72 -13.37
C HIS A 131 7.28 -18.72 -12.94
N MET A 132 7.04 -17.68 -13.75
CA MET A 132 5.92 -16.77 -13.51
C MET A 132 4.62 -17.55 -13.74
N PRO A 133 3.68 -17.55 -12.78
CA PRO A 133 2.36 -18.12 -13.01
C PRO A 133 1.70 -17.39 -14.20
N PRO A 134 0.89 -18.08 -15.02
CA PRO A 134 0.11 -17.40 -16.05
C PRO A 134 -0.73 -16.32 -15.37
N GLU A 135 -0.63 -15.07 -15.82
CA GLU A 135 -1.50 -14.02 -15.30
C GLU A 135 -2.95 -14.37 -15.66
N GLY A 136 -3.73 -14.78 -14.66
CA GLY A 136 -5.14 -15.14 -14.81
C GLY A 136 -5.52 -16.48 -14.18
N GLY A 137 -5.75 -16.45 -12.88
CA GLY A 137 -6.49 -17.43 -12.09
C GLY A 137 -7.06 -16.72 -10.86
#